data_AF-A0A5B8LN09-F1
#
_entry.id   AF-A0A5B8LN09-F1
#
_cell.length_a   1.000
_cell.length_b   1.000
_cell.length_c   1.000
_cell.angle_alpha   90.00
_cell.angle_beta   90.00
_cell.angle_gamma   90.00
#
_symmetry.space_group_name_H-M   'P 1'
#
loop_
_entity.id
_entity.type
_entity.pdbx_description
1 polymer ?
#
loop_
_entity_poly.entity_id
_entity_poly.type
_entity_poly.pdbx_seq_one_letter_code
_entity_poly.pdbx_strand_id
1 'polypeptide(L)' 'MTPFPWEAAMAFGLGVLRLPPTEFWRMTPRELAAAWGAIMGDRAGPLGRDEFNGLMERFPDGR' A
#
# COMPACT_ATOMS: atom_id res chain seq x y z
N MET A 1 2.33 -11.29 -15.64
CA MET A 1 1.28 -11.02 -14.65
C MET A 1 1.86 -11.31 -13.28
N THR A 2 1.86 -10.33 -12.37
CA THR A 2 2.37 -10.55 -11.01
C THR A 2 1.31 -11.29 -10.21
N PRO A 3 1.63 -12.38 -9.50
CA PRO A 3 0.67 -13.08 -8.66
C PRO A 3 0.20 -12.19 -7.50
N PHE A 4 -1.02 -12.44 -7.02
CA PHE A 4 -1.54 -11.75 -5.85
C PHE A 4 -0.68 -12.05 -4.61
N PRO A 5 -0.31 -11.04 -3.79
CA PRO A 5 0.61 -11.21 -2.67
C PRO A 5 -0.09 -11.80 -1.44
N TRP A 6 -0.36 -13.12 -1.46
CA TRP A 6 -1.06 -13.81 -0.39
C TRP A 6 -0.40 -13.70 0.99
N GLU A 7 0.93 -13.77 1.06
CA GLU A 7 1.65 -13.67 2.33
C GLU A 7 1.40 -12.32 3.02
N ALA A 8 1.49 -11.22 2.27
CA ALA A 8 1.23 -9.88 2.79
C ALA A 8 -0.24 -9.72 3.22
N ALA A 9 -1.18 -10.23 2.43
CA ALA A 9 -2.61 -10.18 2.74
C ALA A 9 -2.93 -10.95 4.04
N MET A 10 -2.41 -12.17 4.20
CA MET A 10 -2.65 -12.98 5.40
C MET A 10 -1.93 -12.42 6.63
N ALA A 11 -0.69 -11.94 6.49
CA ALA A 11 0.04 -11.29 7.58
C ALA A 11 -0.70 -10.05 8.09
N PHE A 12 -1.26 -9.25 7.19
CA PHE A 12 -2.07 -8.10 7.56
C PHE A 12 -3.42 -8.49 8.18
N GLY A 13 -4.18 -9.36 7.53
CA GLY A 13 -5.52 -9.76 7.98
C GLY A 13 -5.53 -10.54 9.29
N LEU A 14 -4.66 -11.54 9.42
CA LEU A 14 -4.60 -12.42 10.60
C LEU A 14 -3.68 -11.88 11.69
N GLY A 15 -2.61 -11.15 11.32
CA GLY A 15 -1.62 -10.62 12.27
C GLY A 15 -1.93 -9.21 12.76
N VAL A 16 -2.06 -8.25 11.84
CA VAL A 16 -2.24 -6.82 12.18
C VAL A 16 -3.68 -6.54 12.61
N LEU A 17 -4.65 -6.92 11.78
CA LEU A 17 -6.07 -6.74 12.10
C LEU A 17 -6.58 -7.76 13.13
N ARG A 18 -5.85 -8.85 13.35
CA ARG A 18 -6.21 -9.96 14.24
C ARG A 18 -7.61 -10.52 13.96
N LEU A 19 -8.01 -10.55 12.70
CA LEU A 19 -9.30 -11.12 12.31
C LEU A 19 -9.31 -12.63 12.55
N PRO A 20 -10.43 -13.19 13.03
CA PRO A 20 -10.64 -14.63 12.95
C PRO A 20 -10.47 -15.10 11.50
N PRO A 21 -9.85 -16.27 11.24
CA PRO A 21 -9.63 -16.75 9.88
C PRO A 21 -10.91 -16.79 9.03
N THR A 22 -12.05 -17.12 9.64
CA THR A 22 -13.36 -17.16 8.97
C THR A 22 -13.79 -15.78 8.45
N GLU A 23 -13.56 -14.72 9.21
CA GLU A 23 -13.92 -13.35 8.79
C GLU A 23 -12.95 -12.84 7.73
N PHE A 24 -11.66 -13.15 7.85
CA PHE A 24 -10.67 -12.84 6.81
C PHE A 24 -11.02 -13.48 5.46
N TRP A 25 -11.44 -14.74 5.45
CA TRP A 25 -11.80 -15.42 4.20
C TRP A 25 -13.18 -15.05 3.65
N ARG A 26 -14.06 -14.46 4.48
CA ARG A 26 -15.36 -13.90 4.04
C ARG A 26 -15.24 -12.48 3.51
N MET A 27 -14.20 -11.75 3.90
CA MET A 27 -13.91 -10.40 3.45
C MET A 27 -13.65 -10.35 1.95
N THR A 28 -14.17 -9.31 1.30
CA THR A 28 -13.90 -9.02 -0.11
C THR A 28 -12.54 -8.32 -0.30
N PRO A 29 -11.90 -8.43 -1.47
CA PRO A 29 -10.65 -7.71 -1.76
C PRO A 29 -10.77 -6.19 -1.62
N ARG A 30 -11.96 -5.61 -1.85
CA ARG A 30 -12.22 -4.17 -1.68
C ARG A 30 -12.18 -3.75 -0.22
N GLU A 31 -12.74 -4.56 0.66
CA GLU A 31 -12.70 -4.34 2.11
C GLU A 31 -11.27 -4.52 2.65
N LEU A 32 -10.52 -5.50 2.14
CA LEU A 32 -9.10 -5.66 2.48
C LEU A 32 -8.28 -4.44 2.07
N ALA A 33 -8.49 -3.90 0.86
CA ALA A 33 -7.80 -2.71 0.37
C ALA A 33 -8.14 -1.47 1.22
N ALA A 34 -9.40 -1.30 1.60
CA ALA A 34 -9.84 -0.21 2.47
C ALA A 34 -9.21 -0.30 3.86
N ALA A 35 -9.19 -1.50 4.47
CA ALA A 35 -8.55 -1.71 5.76
C ALA A 35 -7.04 -1.43 5.70
N TRP A 36 -6.39 -1.83 4.60
CA TRP A 36 -4.97 -1.54 4.37
C TRP A 36 -4.68 -0.04 4.33
N GLY A 37 -5.46 0.73 3.55
CA GLY A 37 -5.32 2.19 3.46
C GLY A 37 -5.61 2.90 4.78
N ALA A 38 -6.54 2.40 5.59
CA ALA A 38 -6.84 2.97 6.90
C ALA A 38 -5.68 2.85 7.90
N ILE A 39 -4.88 1.77 7.82
CA ILE A 39 -3.78 1.51 8.76
C ILE A 39 -2.44 2.05 8.25
N MET A 40 -2.12 1.83 6.97
CA MET A 40 -0.84 2.26 6.41
C MET A 40 -0.86 3.72 5.93
N GLY A 41 -2.01 4.39 6.02
CA GLY A 41 -2.25 5.67 5.38
C GLY A 41 -2.41 5.51 3.87
N ASP A 42 -2.81 6.60 3.21
CA ASP A 42 -2.71 6.67 1.76
C ASP A 42 -1.22 6.51 1.43
N ARG A 43 -0.86 5.47 0.65
CA ARG A 43 0.50 5.45 0.08
C ARG A 43 0.63 6.76 -0.66
N ALA A 44 1.59 7.60 -0.26
CA ALA A 44 1.99 8.74 -1.07
C ALA A 44 2.08 8.21 -2.50
N GLY A 45 1.25 8.77 -3.38
CA GLY A 45 1.11 8.29 -4.74
C GLY A 45 2.46 8.30 -5.44
N PRO A 46 2.52 7.85 -6.70
CA PRO A 46 3.68 8.11 -7.52
C PRO A 46 4.06 9.59 -7.41
N LEU A 47 5.34 9.88 -7.18
CA LEU A 47 5.88 11.23 -7.05
C LEU A 47 5.22 12.15 -8.08
N GLY A 48 4.60 13.23 -7.61
CA GLY A 48 3.92 14.17 -8.49
C GLY A 48 4.90 14.81 -9.46
N ARG A 49 4.40 15.31 -10.60
CA ARG A 49 5.24 16.06 -11.56
C ARG A 49 5.90 17.27 -10.88
N ASP A 50 5.17 17.96 -10.01
CA ASP A 50 5.68 19.15 -9.31
C ASP A 50 6.78 18.78 -8.29
N GLU A 51 6.60 17.69 -7.55
CA GLU A 51 7.63 17.19 -6.63
C GLU A 51 8.88 16.74 -7.37
N PHE A 52 8.71 16.08 -8.52
CA PHE A 52 9.83 15.69 -9.38
C PHE A 52 10.59 16.90 -9.92
N ASN A 53 9.88 17.94 -10.39
CA ASN A 53 10.51 19.18 -10.84
C ASN A 53 11.30 19.86 -9.72
N GLY A 54 10.74 19.92 -8.50
CA GLY A 54 11.43 20.46 -7.34
C GLY A 54 12.70 19.67 -6.98
N LEU A 55 12.72 18.35 -7.18
CA LEU A 55 13.92 17.53 -7.01
C LEU A 55 14.99 17.84 -8.07
N MET A 56 14.61 18.00 -9.34
CA MET A 56 15.56 18.36 -10.40
C MET A 56 16.21 19.72 -10.18
N GLU A 57 15.45 20.72 -9.70
CA GLU A 57 15.99 22.04 -9.36
C GLU A 57 16.96 21.98 -8.18
N ARG A 58 16.65 21.14 -7.18
CA ARG A 58 17.43 21.00 -5.96
C ARG A 58 18.71 20.16 -6.15
N PHE A 59 18.68 19.23 -7.08
CA PHE A 59 19.79 18.32 -7.39
C PHE A 59 20.05 18.29 -8.92
N PRO A 60 20.66 19.34 -9.48
CA PRO A 60 20.97 19.38 -10.90
C PRO A 60 22.13 18.42 -11.24
N ASP A 61 21.97 17.61 -12.29
CA ASP A 61 22.93 16.58 -12.73
C ASP A 61 24.20 17.15 -13.42
N GLY A 62 24.60 18.38 -13.07
CA GLY A 62 25.71 19.11 -13.67
C GLY A 62 26.65 19.69 -12.63
N ARG A 63 27.43 18.83 -11.96
CA ARG A 63 28.70 19.19 -11.33
C ARG A 63 29.71 18.05 -11.40
#